data_AF-A0A1I6J5S8-F1
#
_entry.id   AF-A0A1I6J5S8-F1
#
_cell.length_a   1.000
_cell.length_b   1.000
_cell.length_c   1.000
_cell.angle_alpha   90.00
_cell.angle_beta   90.00
_cell.angle_gamma   90.00
#
_symmetry.space_group_name_H-M   'P 1'
#
loop_
_entity.id
_entity.type
_entity.pdbx_description
1 polymer ?
#
loop_
_entity_poly.entity_id
_entity_poly.type
_entity_poly.pdbx_seq_one_letter_code
_entity_poly.pdbx_strand_id
1 'polypeptide(L)'
;MTSNHEYETPDEGTVDWHLPLNQNFDSIDTDVEVRDVESNLDAYTPSAGAKFLATDTGVRYLGDGQAWVKAPSQPMDRVVAPSRTTDPSDVSEGQMWYREDTDELRAKVGGEIVALASPQPEGSDVEPIWTMDFDDPAPEASKDFSDRNLSKLRSELEERGWDDRVNYHVDHGMYYTDEHVKSGSHAFAFYFMEDERMGCDLRKSVNRDEAWAQYYLKFEENFDCNDQDHADWDTSGGKIPGWMGQEVVSRPWRALGTFHNPGRYGYENSLHPGDPVQLCYYVYHAGQGGDSYGSTDPWDMNGNAGKVETGKWYELTYHAKVNDAGENNGVLEAWVDPLDGSGPTKAYERDNWRLRKSNGGNIGAWRHNSFFGGGWYSPQDQSLFVDNLRLYAENPL
;
A
#
# COMPACT_ATOMS: atom_id res chain seq x y z
N MET A 1 43.72 7.70 -39.91
CA MET A 1 42.87 6.49 -39.76
C MET A 1 41.73 6.81 -38.81
N THR A 2 40.53 6.32 -39.09
CA THR A 2 39.42 6.39 -38.14
C THR A 2 39.63 5.32 -37.07
N SER A 3 39.52 5.69 -35.80
CA SER A 3 39.75 4.81 -34.63
C SER A 3 38.83 3.58 -34.54
N ASN A 4 37.80 3.50 -35.38
CA ASN A 4 36.65 2.65 -35.12
C ASN A 4 36.71 1.26 -35.79
N HIS A 5 37.50 1.09 -36.87
CA HIS A 5 37.40 -0.10 -37.72
C HIS A 5 38.75 -0.67 -38.21
N GLU A 6 39.89 -0.16 -37.71
CA GLU A 6 41.24 -0.70 -37.95
C GLU A 6 41.62 -1.05 -39.41
N TYR A 7 40.98 -0.42 -40.41
CA TYR A 7 41.24 -0.68 -41.83
C TYR A 7 42.70 -0.41 -42.23
N GLU A 8 43.25 -1.26 -43.10
CA GLU A 8 44.63 -1.15 -43.56
C GLU A 8 44.80 0.02 -44.54
N THR A 9 45.88 0.80 -44.38
CA THR A 9 46.24 1.85 -45.35
C THR A 9 47.61 1.52 -45.94
N PRO A 10 47.70 1.19 -47.25
CA PRO A 10 48.98 0.85 -47.86
C PRO A 10 49.97 2.02 -47.83
N ASP A 11 51.25 1.73 -47.57
CA ASP A 11 52.32 2.72 -47.66
C ASP A 11 52.55 3.15 -49.13
N GLU A 12 52.97 4.40 -49.32
CA GLU A 12 53.31 4.93 -50.64
C GLU A 12 54.39 4.09 -51.33
N GLY A 13 54.12 3.67 -52.57
CA GLY A 13 55.02 2.81 -53.35
C GLY A 13 54.75 1.30 -53.22
N THR A 14 53.75 0.88 -52.42
CA THR A 14 53.31 -0.52 -52.36
C THR A 14 52.76 -0.98 -53.72
N VAL A 15 53.35 -2.03 -54.29
CA VAL A 15 53.00 -2.51 -55.65
C VAL A 15 51.69 -3.33 -55.63
N ASP A 16 51.48 -4.09 -54.55
CA ASP A 16 50.28 -4.93 -54.34
C ASP A 16 49.23 -4.24 -53.45
N TRP A 17 49.10 -2.91 -53.55
CA TRP A 17 48.18 -2.08 -52.75
C TRP A 17 46.71 -2.54 -52.82
N HIS A 18 46.34 -3.26 -53.88
CA HIS A 18 44.99 -3.77 -54.09
C HIS A 18 44.60 -4.88 -53.10
N LEU A 19 45.54 -5.64 -52.55
CA LEU A 19 45.25 -6.71 -51.60
C LEU A 19 44.66 -6.19 -50.28
N PRO A 20 45.35 -5.32 -49.51
CA PRO A 20 44.80 -4.76 -48.28
C PRO A 20 43.56 -3.89 -48.52
N LEU A 21 43.46 -3.24 -49.68
CA LEU A 21 42.28 -2.46 -50.03
C LEU A 21 41.05 -3.36 -50.26
N ASN A 22 41.20 -4.48 -50.96
CA ASN A 22 40.12 -5.44 -51.15
C ASN A 22 39.69 -6.06 -49.82
N GLN A 23 40.63 -6.36 -48.92
CA GLN A 23 40.32 -6.84 -47.58
C GLN A 23 39.52 -5.83 -46.77
N ASN A 24 39.83 -4.53 -46.87
CA ASN A 24 39.01 -3.50 -46.23
C ASN A 24 37.58 -3.47 -46.79
N PHE A 25 37.41 -3.62 -48.10
CA PHE A 25 36.06 -3.66 -48.70
C PHE A 25 35.26 -4.87 -48.20
N ASP A 26 35.90 -6.04 -48.10
CA ASP A 26 35.27 -7.24 -47.52
C ASP A 26 34.88 -7.03 -46.05
N SER A 27 35.74 -6.37 -45.26
CA SER A 27 35.44 -6.06 -43.85
C SER A 27 34.34 -5.02 -43.70
N ILE A 28 34.27 -4.02 -44.59
CA ILE A 28 33.23 -2.97 -44.55
C ILE A 28 31.83 -3.58 -44.65
N ASP A 29 31.65 -4.61 -45.48
CA ASP A 29 30.36 -5.31 -45.65
C ASP A 29 29.83 -5.92 -44.33
N THR A 30 30.71 -6.27 -43.39
CA THR A 30 30.33 -6.85 -42.09
C THR A 30 30.38 -5.85 -40.93
N ASP A 31 31.30 -4.88 -41.01
CA ASP A 31 31.58 -3.93 -39.94
C ASP A 31 30.63 -2.74 -39.94
N VAL A 32 30.12 -2.38 -41.13
CA VAL A 32 29.21 -1.24 -41.30
C VAL A 32 27.79 -1.77 -41.51
N GLU A 33 26.94 -1.52 -40.51
CA GLU A 33 25.52 -1.86 -40.59
C GLU A 33 24.82 -0.99 -41.64
N VAL A 34 24.05 -1.64 -42.54
CA VAL A 34 23.12 -0.96 -43.44
C VAL A 34 21.90 -0.51 -42.64
N ARG A 35 21.52 0.76 -42.79
CA ARG A 35 20.35 1.36 -42.15
C ARG A 35 19.45 1.97 -43.20
N ASP A 36 18.28 1.39 -43.40
CA ASP A 36 17.27 1.89 -44.34
C ASP A 36 15.87 1.43 -43.89
N VAL A 37 14.82 1.71 -44.66
CA VAL A 37 13.47 1.16 -44.45
C VAL A 37 13.39 -0.30 -44.91
N GLU A 38 12.55 -1.10 -44.26
CA GLU A 38 12.47 -2.55 -44.51
C GLU A 38 12.12 -2.92 -45.96
N SER A 39 11.34 -2.08 -46.66
CA SER A 39 10.97 -2.29 -48.06
C SER A 39 12.15 -2.23 -49.04
N ASN A 40 13.29 -1.68 -48.63
CA ASN A 40 14.51 -1.60 -49.44
C ASN A 40 15.47 -2.76 -49.17
N LEU A 41 15.12 -3.74 -48.34
CA LEU A 41 16.02 -4.86 -47.98
C LEU A 41 16.62 -5.56 -49.22
N ASP A 42 15.81 -5.78 -50.25
CA ASP A 42 16.23 -6.44 -51.50
C ASP A 42 17.15 -5.58 -52.39
N ALA A 43 17.37 -4.30 -52.04
CA ALA A 43 18.33 -3.44 -52.73
C ALA A 43 19.78 -3.70 -52.29
N TYR A 44 19.99 -4.49 -51.24
CA TYR A 44 21.29 -4.78 -50.66
C TYR A 44 21.63 -6.27 -50.77
N THR A 45 22.85 -6.58 -51.21
CA THR A 45 23.35 -7.95 -51.28
C THR A 45 23.60 -8.49 -49.86
N PRO A 46 23.07 -9.67 -49.49
CA PRO A 46 23.24 -10.24 -48.14
C PRO A 46 24.60 -10.94 -47.99
N SER A 47 25.70 -10.18 -47.96
CA SER A 47 27.04 -10.72 -47.68
C SER A 47 27.04 -11.47 -46.33
N ALA A 48 27.80 -12.58 -46.23
CA ALA A 48 27.83 -13.37 -45.01
C ALA A 48 28.37 -12.56 -43.83
N GLY A 49 27.57 -12.39 -42.78
CA GLY A 49 27.89 -11.57 -41.61
C GLY A 49 27.46 -10.10 -41.72
N ALA A 50 26.93 -9.67 -42.87
CA ALA A 50 26.40 -8.31 -43.04
C ALA A 50 25.19 -8.09 -42.13
N LYS A 51 24.97 -6.83 -41.71
CA LYS A 51 23.88 -6.42 -40.83
C LYS A 51 23.01 -5.39 -41.52
N PHE A 52 21.71 -5.59 -41.42
CA PHE A 52 20.71 -4.60 -41.85
C PHE A 52 19.76 -4.30 -40.69
N LEU A 53 19.58 -3.02 -40.39
CA LEU A 53 18.60 -2.51 -39.43
C LEU A 53 17.50 -1.76 -40.19
N ALA A 54 16.29 -2.32 -40.16
CA ALA A 54 15.09 -1.63 -40.62
C ALA A 54 14.75 -0.48 -39.66
N THR A 55 14.95 0.75 -40.11
CA THR A 55 14.81 1.97 -39.28
C THR A 55 13.36 2.31 -38.95
N ASP A 56 12.41 1.81 -39.73
CA ASP A 56 10.97 1.98 -39.56
C ASP A 56 10.34 0.93 -38.65
N THR A 57 10.79 -0.33 -38.71
CA THR A 57 10.20 -1.44 -37.93
C THR A 57 11.06 -1.90 -36.76
N GLY A 58 12.34 -1.51 -36.70
CA GLY A 58 13.31 -1.98 -35.71
C GLY A 58 13.76 -3.44 -35.92
N VAL A 59 13.30 -4.09 -37.00
CA VAL A 59 13.70 -5.47 -37.32
C VAL A 59 15.16 -5.48 -37.77
N ARG A 60 15.92 -6.48 -37.30
CA ARG A 60 17.32 -6.70 -37.70
C ARG A 60 17.43 -7.93 -38.57
N TYR A 61 18.29 -7.86 -39.56
CA TYR A 61 18.60 -8.95 -40.46
C TYR A 61 20.12 -9.22 -40.46
N LEU A 62 20.48 -10.49 -40.60
CA LEU A 62 21.84 -10.96 -40.82
C LEU A 62 21.93 -11.59 -42.19
N GLY A 63 22.91 -11.15 -43.00
CA GLY A 63 23.23 -11.80 -44.26
C GLY A 63 23.94 -13.13 -44.00
N ASP A 64 23.50 -14.20 -44.65
CA ASP A 64 24.16 -15.52 -44.60
C ASP A 64 25.02 -15.82 -45.86
N GLY A 65 25.14 -14.85 -46.76
CA GLY A 65 25.77 -14.99 -48.08
C GLY A 65 24.79 -15.31 -49.21
N GLN A 66 23.54 -15.68 -48.90
CA GLN A 66 22.50 -15.99 -49.88
C GLN A 66 21.21 -15.20 -49.65
N ALA A 67 20.84 -14.95 -48.40
CA ALA A 67 19.61 -14.29 -48.01
C ALA A 67 19.81 -13.41 -46.77
N TRP A 68 18.91 -12.43 -46.61
CA TRP A 68 18.72 -11.72 -45.36
C TRP A 68 17.88 -12.58 -44.42
N VAL A 69 18.48 -13.07 -43.34
CA VAL A 69 17.80 -13.87 -42.32
C VAL A 69 17.42 -12.96 -41.17
N LYS A 70 16.13 -12.93 -40.83
CA LYS A 70 15.63 -12.14 -39.69
C LYS A 70 16.31 -12.62 -38.41
N ALA A 71 17.04 -11.72 -37.76
CA ALA A 71 17.67 -12.00 -36.48
C ALA A 71 16.58 -12.15 -35.41
N PRO A 72 16.77 -13.03 -34.41
CA PRO A 72 15.86 -13.12 -33.28
C PRO A 72 15.67 -11.74 -32.65
N SER A 73 14.41 -11.43 -32.29
CA SER A 73 14.14 -10.28 -31.43
C SER A 73 14.97 -10.48 -30.17
N GLN A 74 15.90 -9.57 -29.89
CA GLN A 74 16.47 -9.58 -28.55
C GLN A 74 15.37 -9.08 -27.64
N PRO A 75 14.91 -9.89 -26.67
CA PRO A 75 14.00 -9.38 -25.66
C PRO A 75 14.75 -8.23 -25.00
N MET A 76 14.20 -7.03 -25.11
CA MET A 76 14.63 -5.98 -24.21
C MET A 76 14.14 -6.43 -22.84
N ASP A 77 15.08 -6.77 -21.97
CA ASP A 77 14.87 -6.99 -20.54
C ASP A 77 14.36 -5.73 -19.82
N ARG A 78 14.33 -4.60 -20.53
CA ARG A 78 13.82 -3.33 -20.05
C ARG A 78 13.02 -2.59 -21.13
N VAL A 79 11.82 -2.15 -20.78
CA VAL A 79 11.09 -1.15 -21.56
C VAL A 79 11.79 0.20 -21.37
N VAL A 80 12.18 0.84 -22.47
CA VAL A 80 12.76 2.19 -22.46
C VAL A 80 11.73 3.16 -23.03
N ALA A 81 11.22 4.04 -22.17
CA ALA A 81 10.35 5.14 -22.56
C ALA A 81 11.19 6.44 -22.59
N PRO A 82 11.26 7.18 -23.70
CA PRO A 82 11.95 8.47 -23.75
C PRO A 82 11.28 9.48 -22.82
N SER A 83 12.07 10.23 -22.06
CA SER A 83 11.57 11.30 -21.19
C SER A 83 11.26 12.58 -21.96
N ARG A 84 10.18 13.27 -21.58
CA ARG A 84 9.64 14.49 -22.20
C ARG A 84 8.98 15.38 -21.14
N THR A 85 8.87 16.68 -21.39
CA THR A 85 8.11 17.61 -20.52
C THR A 85 6.75 18.01 -21.11
N THR A 86 6.40 17.50 -22.29
CA THR A 86 5.08 17.70 -22.94
C THR A 86 4.76 16.48 -23.79
N ASP A 87 3.48 16.28 -24.12
CA ASP A 87 3.09 15.23 -25.06
C ASP A 87 3.58 15.55 -26.48
N PRO A 88 4.22 14.60 -27.18
CA PRO A 88 4.61 14.81 -28.57
C PRO A 88 3.38 15.00 -29.45
N SER A 89 3.42 16.00 -30.33
CA SER A 89 2.34 16.27 -31.27
C SER A 89 2.29 15.26 -32.43
N ASP A 90 3.35 14.46 -32.61
CA ASP A 90 3.58 13.54 -33.72
C ASP A 90 3.74 12.07 -33.28
N VAL A 91 3.09 11.69 -32.17
CA VAL A 91 3.18 10.33 -31.62
C VAL A 91 2.34 9.32 -32.42
N SER A 92 2.96 8.19 -32.77
CA SER A 92 2.31 7.07 -33.45
C SER A 92 1.68 6.10 -32.45
N GLU A 93 0.63 5.39 -32.88
CA GLU A 93 -0.03 4.34 -32.11
C GLU A 93 0.99 3.32 -31.56
N GLY A 94 0.88 2.99 -30.27
CA GLY A 94 1.76 2.07 -29.55
C GLY A 94 3.05 2.68 -29.00
N GLN A 95 3.39 3.94 -29.32
CA GLN A 95 4.55 4.59 -28.72
C GLN A 95 4.28 4.96 -27.26
N MET A 96 5.31 4.81 -26.42
CA MET A 96 5.32 5.16 -25.00
C MET A 96 6.37 6.25 -24.75
N TRP A 97 6.12 7.12 -23.77
CA TRP A 97 7.07 8.13 -23.29
C TRP A 97 6.81 8.43 -21.82
N TYR A 98 7.83 8.92 -21.12
CA TYR A 98 7.72 9.35 -19.74
C TYR A 98 7.60 10.89 -19.71
N ARG A 99 6.59 11.41 -18.99
CA ARG A 99 6.36 12.84 -18.78
C ARG A 99 7.02 13.27 -17.49
N GLU A 100 8.19 13.90 -17.58
CA GLU A 100 8.97 14.37 -16.42
C GLU A 100 8.25 15.44 -15.62
N ASP A 101 7.42 16.26 -16.27
CA ASP A 101 6.71 17.37 -15.65
C ASP A 101 5.49 16.94 -14.84
N THR A 102 4.94 15.75 -15.14
CA THR A 102 3.79 15.16 -14.43
C THR A 102 4.11 13.82 -13.80
N ASP A 103 5.35 13.33 -13.96
CA ASP A 103 5.84 12.01 -13.53
C ASP A 103 4.96 10.83 -14.02
N GLU A 104 4.51 10.89 -15.29
CA GLU A 104 3.61 9.87 -15.86
C GLU A 104 4.26 9.05 -16.97
N LEU A 105 4.01 7.74 -17.00
CA LEU A 105 4.22 6.93 -18.20
C LEU A 105 3.00 7.05 -19.11
N ARG A 106 3.16 7.63 -20.31
CA ARG A 106 2.09 7.81 -21.29
C ARG A 106 2.28 6.94 -22.52
N ALA A 107 1.19 6.64 -23.21
CA ALA A 107 1.19 5.93 -24.49
C ALA A 107 0.09 6.42 -25.43
N LYS A 108 0.27 6.22 -26.74
CA LYS A 108 -0.78 6.43 -27.74
C LYS A 108 -1.52 5.10 -27.95
N VAL A 109 -2.76 5.00 -27.50
CA VAL A 109 -3.59 3.79 -27.61
C VAL A 109 -4.99 4.16 -28.08
N GLY A 110 -5.52 3.45 -29.08
CA GLY A 110 -6.82 3.72 -29.69
C GLY A 110 -6.91 5.10 -30.36
N GLY A 111 -5.80 5.68 -30.80
CA GLY A 111 -5.77 7.06 -31.33
C GLY A 111 -5.80 8.14 -30.25
N GLU A 112 -5.77 7.80 -28.97
CA GLU A 112 -5.77 8.74 -27.84
C GLU A 112 -4.46 8.62 -27.04
N ILE A 113 -4.04 9.73 -26.44
CA ILE A 113 -2.92 9.72 -25.50
C ILE A 113 -3.50 9.35 -24.13
N VAL A 114 -3.00 8.27 -23.54
CA VAL A 114 -3.42 7.75 -22.24
C VAL A 114 -2.24 7.70 -21.27
N ALA A 115 -2.49 7.95 -19.99
CA ALA A 115 -1.53 7.65 -18.93
C ALA A 115 -1.67 6.16 -18.57
N LEU A 116 -0.56 5.42 -18.63
CA LEU A 116 -0.45 4.01 -18.25
C LEU A 116 -0.03 3.84 -16.79
N ALA A 117 0.74 4.80 -16.28
CA ALA A 117 1.07 4.95 -14.87
C ALA A 117 1.20 6.44 -14.58
N SER A 118 0.58 6.89 -13.51
CA SER A 118 0.75 8.25 -12.97
C SER A 118 1.23 8.10 -11.54
N PRO A 119 1.93 9.10 -10.96
CA PRO A 119 2.13 9.13 -9.53
C PRO A 119 0.73 9.14 -8.92
N GLN A 120 0.45 8.17 -8.04
CA GLN A 120 -0.59 8.44 -7.04
C GLN A 120 -0.14 9.74 -6.36
N PRO A 121 -0.96 10.80 -6.33
CA PRO A 121 -0.56 12.03 -5.68
C PRO A 121 -0.04 11.68 -4.27
N GLU A 122 1.17 12.12 -3.93
CA GLU A 122 1.68 12.00 -2.57
C GLU A 122 0.74 12.80 -1.64
N GLY A 123 -0.26 12.12 -1.07
CA GLY A 123 -1.28 12.73 -0.22
C GLY A 123 -2.17 13.70 -1.00
N SER A 124 -3.47 13.47 -0.99
CA SER A 124 -4.38 14.56 -1.32
C SER A 124 -4.12 15.75 -0.37
N ASP A 125 -4.14 17.00 -0.85
CA ASP A 125 -4.13 18.24 -0.03
C ASP A 125 -5.39 18.37 0.86
N VAL A 126 -6.09 17.26 1.14
CA VAL A 126 -7.29 17.23 1.96
C VAL A 126 -6.88 17.42 3.40
N GLU A 127 -7.23 18.57 3.95
CA GLU A 127 -7.05 18.86 5.37
C GLU A 127 -7.90 17.93 6.24
N PRO A 128 -7.33 17.32 7.30
CA PRO A 128 -8.09 16.52 8.24
C PRO A 128 -9.12 17.38 8.97
N ILE A 129 -10.31 16.82 9.19
CA ILE A 129 -11.35 17.44 10.03
C ILE A 129 -10.99 17.40 11.52
N TRP A 130 -10.07 16.51 11.90
CA TRP A 130 -9.52 16.42 13.25
C TRP A 130 -8.21 15.62 13.25
N THR A 131 -7.26 16.04 14.09
CA THR A 131 -5.94 15.42 14.25
C THR A 131 -5.60 15.25 15.72
N MET A 132 -4.87 14.18 16.02
CA MET A 132 -4.23 13.90 17.30
C MET A 132 -2.83 13.34 17.02
N ASP A 133 -1.80 14.15 17.28
CA ASP A 133 -0.38 13.80 17.14
C ASP A 133 0.17 13.06 18.37
N PHE A 134 -0.54 13.11 19.51
CA PHE A 134 -0.15 12.56 20.81
C PHE A 134 1.09 13.21 21.45
N ASP A 135 1.56 14.35 20.94
CA ASP A 135 2.75 15.07 21.44
C ASP A 135 2.54 15.81 22.75
N ASP A 136 1.28 16.04 23.12
CA ASP A 136 0.88 16.60 24.42
C ASP A 136 0.22 15.50 25.26
N PRO A 137 1.00 14.63 25.93
CA PRO A 137 0.45 13.54 26.73
C PRO A 137 -0.38 14.08 27.89
N ALA A 138 -1.50 13.42 28.19
CA ALA A 138 -2.28 13.73 29.39
C ALA A 138 -1.40 13.48 30.64
N PRO A 139 -1.17 14.48 31.51
CA PRO A 139 -0.26 14.32 32.67
C PRO A 139 -0.60 13.14 33.59
N GLU A 140 -1.87 12.77 33.74
CA GLU A 140 -2.24 11.57 34.51
C GLU A 140 -1.86 10.27 33.80
N ALA A 141 -1.79 10.24 32.47
CA ALA A 141 -1.40 9.05 31.71
C ALA A 141 0.10 8.74 31.80
N SER A 142 0.93 9.70 32.22
CA SER A 142 2.37 9.51 32.49
C SER A 142 2.67 8.91 33.88
N LYS A 143 1.67 8.75 34.74
CA LYS A 143 1.84 8.13 36.06
C LYS A 143 1.63 6.62 35.99
N ASP A 144 2.24 5.92 36.94
CA ASP A 144 1.95 4.52 37.21
C ASP A 144 0.44 4.32 37.42
N PHE A 145 -0.09 3.21 36.91
CA PHE A 145 -1.52 2.93 36.92
C PHE A 145 -2.16 3.04 38.31
N SER A 146 -1.46 2.58 39.36
CA SER A 146 -1.91 2.65 40.75
C SER A 146 -2.08 4.07 41.28
N ASP A 147 -1.41 5.04 40.64
CA ASP A 147 -1.26 6.41 41.12
C ASP A 147 -2.11 7.41 40.30
N ARG A 148 -2.78 6.92 39.25
CA ARG A 148 -3.61 7.75 38.37
C ARG A 148 -4.88 8.22 39.07
N ASN A 149 -5.17 9.50 38.94
CA ASN A 149 -6.50 10.01 39.25
C ASN A 149 -7.38 9.92 38.00
N LEU A 150 -8.24 8.90 37.93
CA LEU A 150 -9.09 8.63 36.76
C LEU A 150 -10.04 9.78 36.40
N SER A 151 -10.55 10.50 37.41
CA SER A 151 -11.41 11.65 37.13
C SER A 151 -10.63 12.78 36.45
N LYS A 152 -9.39 12.99 36.87
CA LYS A 152 -8.49 13.99 36.27
C LYS A 152 -8.01 13.55 34.89
N LEU A 153 -7.66 12.28 34.70
CA LEU A 153 -7.29 11.73 33.40
C LEU A 153 -8.41 11.93 32.38
N ARG A 154 -9.67 11.65 32.77
CA ARG A 154 -10.82 11.87 31.89
C ARG A 154 -10.95 13.33 31.48
N SER A 155 -10.84 14.26 32.42
CA SER A 155 -10.88 15.69 32.10
C SER A 155 -9.74 16.12 31.17
N GLU A 156 -8.51 15.64 31.39
CA GLU A 156 -7.37 15.93 30.52
C GLU A 156 -7.55 15.38 29.09
N LEU A 157 -8.20 14.21 28.95
CA LEU A 157 -8.55 13.64 27.65
C LEU A 157 -9.68 14.41 26.96
N GLU A 158 -10.70 14.84 27.71
CA GLU A 158 -11.79 15.69 27.21
C GLU A 158 -11.26 17.05 26.71
N GLU A 159 -10.32 17.66 27.43
CA GLU A 159 -9.63 18.89 27.02
C GLU A 159 -8.87 18.73 25.69
N ARG A 160 -8.39 17.52 25.41
CA ARG A 160 -7.73 17.13 24.14
C ARG A 160 -8.74 16.73 23.06
N GLY A 161 -10.03 16.87 23.32
CA GLY A 161 -11.10 16.71 22.35
C GLY A 161 -11.64 15.29 22.19
N TRP A 162 -11.31 14.37 23.12
CA TRP A 162 -12.01 13.09 23.25
C TRP A 162 -13.40 13.30 23.86
N ASP A 163 -14.35 12.45 23.48
CA ASP A 163 -15.70 12.52 24.01
C ASP A 163 -15.75 12.02 25.47
N ASP A 164 -16.66 12.59 26.26
CA ASP A 164 -16.88 12.24 27.66
C ASP A 164 -17.26 10.76 27.87
N ARG A 165 -17.70 10.03 26.83
CA ARG A 165 -18.17 8.64 26.89
C ARG A 165 -17.06 7.58 26.94
N VAL A 166 -15.95 7.91 27.57
CA VAL A 166 -14.88 6.98 27.96
C VAL A 166 -15.50 5.89 28.85
N ASN A 167 -15.59 4.66 28.34
CA ASN A 167 -16.05 3.50 29.11
C ASN A 167 -14.86 2.71 29.67
N TYR A 168 -15.13 2.00 30.77
CA TYR A 168 -14.24 1.23 31.63
C TYR A 168 -13.04 0.54 30.93
N HIS A 169 -11.90 0.52 31.65
CA HIS A 169 -10.57 -0.07 31.38
C HIS A 169 -9.43 0.87 30.93
N VAL A 170 -9.73 2.17 30.73
CA VAL A 170 -8.75 3.27 30.55
C VAL A 170 -7.63 3.29 31.60
N ASP A 171 -7.93 2.77 32.78
CA ASP A 171 -7.08 2.76 33.97
C ASP A 171 -5.89 1.81 33.87
N HIS A 172 -5.91 0.80 33.01
CA HIS A 172 -4.79 -0.16 32.88
C HIS A 172 -4.32 -0.38 31.44
N GLY A 173 -5.08 0.08 30.43
CA GLY A 173 -4.82 -0.26 29.04
C GLY A 173 -4.11 0.79 28.19
N MET A 174 -3.60 1.89 28.77
CA MET A 174 -2.95 2.95 27.98
C MET A 174 -1.79 3.66 28.68
N TYR A 175 -0.84 4.15 27.89
CA TYR A 175 0.17 5.12 28.30
C TYR A 175 0.70 5.90 27.08
N TYR A 176 1.49 6.95 27.34
CA TYR A 176 2.24 7.67 26.32
C TYR A 176 3.72 7.32 26.45
N THR A 177 4.43 7.26 25.34
CA THR A 177 5.83 6.85 25.31
C THR A 177 6.63 7.70 24.34
N ASP A 178 7.83 8.10 24.75
CA ASP A 178 8.86 8.70 23.89
C ASP A 178 9.77 7.63 23.27
N GLU A 179 9.65 6.38 23.74
CA GLU A 179 10.22 5.19 23.13
C GLU A 179 9.18 4.59 22.17
N HIS A 180 9.55 4.36 20.91
CA HIS A 180 8.63 3.97 19.82
C HIS A 180 7.72 5.10 19.31
N VAL A 181 8.30 6.24 18.97
CA VAL A 181 7.61 7.36 18.30
C VAL A 181 7.72 7.22 16.79
N LYS A 182 6.63 7.43 16.05
CA LYS A 182 6.68 7.50 14.57
C LYS A 182 6.83 8.92 14.08
N SER A 183 6.18 9.87 14.74
CA SER A 183 6.18 11.29 14.42
C SER A 183 6.21 12.12 15.70
N GLY A 184 6.87 13.28 15.68
CA GLY A 184 6.90 14.17 16.83
C GLY A 184 7.78 13.65 17.96
N SER A 185 7.23 13.60 19.16
CA SER A 185 7.88 13.41 20.45
C SER A 185 7.29 12.26 21.28
N HIS A 186 6.03 11.89 21.06
CA HIS A 186 5.36 10.82 21.80
C HIS A 186 4.45 10.00 20.89
N ALA A 187 4.31 8.71 21.19
CA ALA A 187 3.26 7.86 20.66
C ALA A 187 2.30 7.46 21.77
N PHE A 188 1.09 7.05 21.36
CA PHE A 188 0.11 6.46 22.26
C PHE A 188 0.23 4.95 22.23
N ALA A 189 0.31 4.32 23.39
CA ALA A 189 0.39 2.87 23.52
C ALA A 189 -0.87 2.31 24.16
N PHE A 190 -1.38 1.23 23.59
CA PHE A 190 -2.31 0.33 24.25
C PHE A 190 -1.52 -0.78 24.91
N TYR A 191 -1.62 -0.88 26.23
CA TYR A 191 -0.97 -1.93 27.02
C TYR A 191 -1.93 -3.08 27.26
N PHE A 192 -1.42 -4.30 27.09
CA PHE A 192 -2.12 -5.53 27.39
C PHE A 192 -1.35 -6.28 28.46
N MET A 193 -1.94 -6.38 29.64
CA MET A 193 -1.39 -7.13 30.75
C MET A 193 -1.59 -8.63 30.51
N GLU A 194 -0.58 -9.45 30.83
CA GLU A 194 -0.64 -10.91 30.83
C GLU A 194 -1.89 -11.40 31.59
N ASP A 195 -2.56 -12.43 31.06
CA ASP A 195 -3.75 -13.06 31.64
C ASP A 195 -4.97 -12.13 31.82
N GLU A 196 -4.94 -10.95 31.20
CA GLU A 196 -6.00 -9.95 31.28
C GLU A 196 -6.63 -9.66 29.91
N ARG A 197 -7.86 -9.12 29.93
CA ARG A 197 -8.60 -8.68 28.72
C ARG A 197 -8.72 -7.16 28.63
N MET A 198 -7.83 -6.50 29.35
CA MET A 198 -7.88 -5.06 29.56
C MET A 198 -7.50 -4.33 28.27
N GLY A 199 -7.96 -3.09 28.17
CA GLY A 199 -7.70 -2.23 27.04
C GLY A 199 -8.33 -0.89 27.24
N CYS A 200 -8.24 -0.03 26.23
CA CYS A 200 -8.74 1.34 26.31
C CYS A 200 -9.89 1.55 25.32
N ASP A 201 -10.88 2.39 25.65
CA ASP A 201 -11.96 2.83 24.74
C ASP A 201 -12.10 4.36 24.76
N LEU A 202 -11.41 5.04 23.85
CA LEU A 202 -11.58 6.46 23.59
C LEU A 202 -12.47 6.66 22.35
N ARG A 203 -13.20 7.79 22.32
CA ARG A 203 -14.14 8.08 21.23
C ARG A 203 -14.01 9.50 20.76
N LYS A 204 -14.06 9.68 19.45
CA LYS A 204 -14.13 10.98 18.83
C LYS A 204 -15.37 11.05 17.94
N SER A 205 -16.31 11.93 18.27
CA SER A 205 -17.49 12.17 17.45
C SER A 205 -17.12 12.68 16.06
N VAL A 206 -17.76 12.13 15.02
CA VAL A 206 -17.55 12.48 13.60
C VAL A 206 -18.86 12.89 12.92
N ASN A 207 -19.95 12.16 13.17
CA ASN A 207 -21.31 12.44 12.68
C ASN A 207 -21.42 12.67 11.16
N ARG A 208 -20.98 11.70 10.34
CA ARG A 208 -21.00 11.76 8.87
C ARG A 208 -21.55 10.49 8.23
N ASP A 209 -22.05 10.57 7.01
CA ASP A 209 -22.42 9.37 6.25
C ASP A 209 -21.22 8.71 5.56
N GLU A 210 -20.13 9.44 5.39
CA GLU A 210 -18.87 8.96 4.80
C GLU A 210 -17.70 9.61 5.54
N ALA A 211 -16.68 8.83 5.88
CA ALA A 211 -15.54 9.30 6.63
C ALA A 211 -14.31 8.42 6.40
N TRP A 212 -13.15 9.05 6.55
CA TRP A 212 -11.84 8.41 6.43
C TRP A 212 -11.02 8.64 7.69
N ALA A 213 -10.11 7.70 7.99
CA ALA A 213 -9.18 7.82 9.09
C ALA A 213 -7.81 7.31 8.66
N GLN A 214 -6.77 8.02 9.06
CA GLN A 214 -5.38 7.58 8.93
C GLN A 214 -4.71 7.61 10.28
N TYR A 215 -3.92 6.58 10.58
CA TYR A 215 -3.07 6.56 11.75
C TYR A 215 -1.92 5.58 11.55
N TYR A 216 -0.82 5.81 12.23
CA TYR A 216 0.26 4.84 12.27
C TYR A 216 -0.07 3.74 13.28
N LEU A 217 0.28 2.50 12.95
CA LEU A 217 0.15 1.33 13.81
C LEU A 217 1.47 0.57 13.87
N LYS A 218 1.88 0.15 15.06
CA LYS A 218 2.97 -0.79 15.27
C LYS A 218 2.61 -1.77 16.37
N PHE A 219 2.73 -3.06 16.11
CA PHE A 219 2.79 -4.07 17.17
C PHE A 219 4.22 -4.10 17.73
N GLU A 220 4.38 -4.30 19.04
CA GLU A 220 5.70 -4.51 19.65
C GLU A 220 6.46 -5.66 18.96
N GLU A 221 7.80 -5.64 18.95
CA GLU A 221 8.63 -6.60 18.19
C GLU A 221 8.31 -8.07 18.50
N ASN A 222 8.07 -8.40 19.77
CA ASN A 222 7.73 -9.75 20.22
C ASN A 222 6.22 -9.91 20.49
N PHE A 223 5.37 -9.08 19.88
CA PHE A 223 3.93 -9.17 20.10
C PHE A 223 3.43 -10.58 19.75
N ASP A 224 2.66 -11.17 20.65
CA ASP A 224 2.07 -12.48 20.50
C ASP A 224 0.56 -12.35 20.51
N CYS A 225 -0.04 -12.70 19.38
CA CYS A 225 -1.48 -12.69 19.23
C CYS A 225 -2.13 -14.00 19.67
N ASN A 226 -1.36 -15.01 20.10
CA ASN A 226 -1.82 -16.36 20.48
C ASN A 226 -2.10 -16.48 21.97
N ASP A 227 -3.22 -17.10 22.34
CA ASP A 227 -3.51 -17.45 23.73
C ASP A 227 -2.92 -18.85 24.03
N GLN A 228 -1.94 -18.92 24.93
CA GLN A 228 -1.20 -20.17 25.25
C GLN A 228 -2.11 -21.25 25.86
N ASP A 229 -3.22 -20.86 26.51
CA ASP A 229 -4.15 -21.78 27.17
C ASP A 229 -5.26 -22.28 26.24
N HIS A 230 -5.36 -21.74 25.02
CA HIS A 230 -6.34 -22.09 24.01
C HIS A 230 -5.65 -22.62 22.74
N ALA A 231 -4.95 -23.75 22.90
CA ALA A 231 -4.22 -24.49 21.85
C ALA A 231 -5.07 -24.99 20.66
N ASP A 232 -6.36 -24.68 20.60
CA ASP A 232 -7.15 -24.83 19.39
C ASP A 232 -6.99 -23.56 18.53
N TRP A 233 -6.36 -23.77 17.38
CA TRP A 233 -6.10 -22.94 16.18
C TRP A 233 -7.18 -21.93 15.74
N ASP A 234 -8.29 -21.76 16.45
CA ASP A 234 -9.45 -20.95 16.06
C ASP A 234 -9.61 -19.66 16.90
N THR A 235 -8.78 -19.43 17.92
CA THR A 235 -9.11 -18.49 19.00
C THR A 235 -7.94 -17.71 19.58
N SER A 236 -7.48 -16.67 18.88
CA SER A 236 -6.62 -15.64 19.50
C SER A 236 -6.64 -14.32 18.70
N GLY A 237 -6.55 -13.19 19.42
CA GLY A 237 -6.57 -11.85 18.83
C GLY A 237 -7.31 -10.79 19.66
N GLY A 238 -7.45 -9.60 19.09
CA GLY A 238 -8.04 -8.47 19.78
C GLY A 238 -8.56 -7.41 18.84
N LYS A 239 -9.04 -6.30 19.39
CA LYS A 239 -9.55 -5.16 18.61
C LYS A 239 -8.49 -4.09 18.46
N ILE A 240 -8.58 -3.34 17.36
CA ILE A 240 -7.86 -2.09 17.13
C ILE A 240 -8.89 -1.01 16.72
N PRO A 241 -8.49 0.27 16.63
CA PRO A 241 -9.40 1.36 16.33
C PRO A 241 -10.27 1.15 15.07
N GLY A 242 -11.44 1.80 15.04
CA GLY A 242 -12.30 1.79 13.87
C GLY A 242 -13.60 2.56 14.04
N TRP A 243 -14.51 2.39 13.09
CA TRP A 243 -15.74 3.18 13.02
C TRP A 243 -16.86 2.62 13.88
N MET A 244 -17.68 3.52 14.41
CA MET A 244 -18.95 3.16 15.04
C MET A 244 -20.04 4.14 14.67
N GLY A 245 -21.27 3.65 14.59
CA GLY A 245 -22.45 4.48 14.40
C GLY A 245 -23.58 4.08 15.32
N GLN A 246 -24.44 5.05 15.61
CA GLN A 246 -25.66 4.80 16.37
C GLN A 246 -26.78 4.38 15.41
N GLU A 247 -27.46 3.29 15.70
CA GLU A 247 -28.83 3.11 15.24
C GLU A 247 -29.77 3.81 16.22
N VAL A 248 -30.76 4.54 15.71
CA VAL A 248 -31.74 5.29 16.53
C VAL A 248 -32.63 4.35 17.36
N VAL A 249 -32.70 3.05 17.02
CA VAL A 249 -33.70 2.10 17.58
C VAL A 249 -33.20 0.68 17.90
N SER A 250 -31.96 0.31 17.58
CA SER A 250 -31.33 -0.96 18.00
C SER A 250 -29.82 -0.82 18.18
N ARG A 251 -29.12 -1.90 18.61
CA ARG A 251 -27.69 -1.90 18.97
C ARG A 251 -26.86 -1.12 17.93
N PRO A 252 -25.88 -0.30 18.35
CA PRO A 252 -25.04 0.46 17.43
C PRO A 252 -24.28 -0.48 16.48
N TRP A 253 -24.20 -0.12 15.20
CA TRP A 253 -23.32 -0.80 14.26
C TRP A 253 -21.87 -0.41 14.54
N ARG A 254 -20.93 -1.28 14.20
CA ARG A 254 -19.50 -1.06 14.41
C ARG A 254 -18.74 -1.69 13.25
N ALA A 255 -17.70 -1.03 12.78
CA ALA A 255 -16.71 -1.58 11.87
C ALA A 255 -15.34 -1.29 12.49
N LEU A 256 -15.01 -2.07 13.53
CA LEU A 256 -13.73 -1.94 14.22
C LEU A 256 -12.66 -2.69 13.43
N GLY A 257 -11.41 -2.23 13.47
CA GLY A 257 -10.33 -3.12 13.11
C GLY A 257 -10.18 -4.22 14.18
N THR A 258 -9.59 -5.34 13.79
CA THR A 258 -9.26 -6.44 14.68
C THR A 258 -7.97 -7.08 14.19
N PHE A 259 -7.22 -7.66 15.13
CA PHE A 259 -6.01 -8.39 14.85
C PHE A 259 -6.16 -9.85 15.26
N HIS A 260 -5.54 -10.75 14.50
CA HIS A 260 -5.61 -12.19 14.69
C HIS A 260 -4.32 -12.88 14.25
N ASN A 261 -4.13 -14.13 14.68
CA ASN A 261 -3.19 -15.03 14.03
C ASN A 261 -3.63 -15.26 12.56
N PRO A 262 -2.76 -15.03 11.55
CA PRO A 262 -3.05 -15.34 10.14
C PRO A 262 -3.48 -16.80 9.90
N GLY A 263 -3.00 -17.74 10.70
CA GLY A 263 -3.38 -19.16 10.66
C GLY A 263 -4.88 -19.41 10.78
N ARG A 264 -5.60 -18.52 11.48
CA ARG A 264 -7.07 -18.55 11.61
C ARG A 264 -7.80 -18.53 10.27
N TYR A 265 -7.18 -17.94 9.25
CA TYR A 265 -7.76 -17.79 7.91
C TYR A 265 -7.10 -18.72 6.88
N GLY A 266 -6.35 -19.72 7.33
CA GLY A 266 -5.65 -20.67 6.45
C GLY A 266 -4.40 -20.10 5.78
N TYR A 267 -3.87 -18.98 6.27
CA TYR A 267 -2.53 -18.50 5.92
C TYR A 267 -1.47 -19.23 6.75
N GLU A 268 -0.18 -18.91 6.55
CA GLU A 268 0.88 -19.45 7.39
C GLU A 268 0.60 -19.17 8.87
N ASN A 269 0.69 -20.21 9.69
CA ASN A 269 0.45 -20.11 11.13
C ASN A 269 1.56 -19.28 11.78
N SER A 270 1.17 -18.20 12.45
CA SER A 270 2.03 -17.38 13.31
C SER A 270 1.87 -17.86 14.75
N LEU A 271 2.62 -18.88 15.20
CA LEU A 271 2.44 -19.51 16.53
C LEU A 271 3.43 -19.00 17.59
N HIS A 272 4.31 -18.08 17.22
CA HIS A 272 5.37 -17.61 18.08
C HIS A 272 5.29 -16.10 18.31
N PRO A 273 5.73 -15.62 19.48
CA PRO A 273 5.94 -14.20 19.73
C PRO A 273 6.80 -13.58 18.62
N GLY A 274 6.34 -12.45 18.07
CA GLY A 274 7.00 -11.75 16.97
C GLY A 274 6.67 -12.29 15.57
N ASP A 275 5.79 -13.28 15.45
CA ASP A 275 5.28 -13.69 14.15
C ASP A 275 4.28 -12.63 13.58
N PRO A 276 4.05 -12.60 12.25
CA PRO A 276 3.15 -11.64 11.64
C PRO A 276 1.71 -11.70 12.15
N VAL A 277 1.04 -10.56 12.13
CA VAL A 277 -0.34 -10.35 12.59
C VAL A 277 -1.26 -10.11 11.39
N GLN A 278 -2.44 -10.74 11.40
CA GLN A 278 -3.47 -10.49 10.40
C GLN A 278 -4.43 -9.39 10.85
N LEU A 279 -4.49 -8.31 10.07
CA LEU A 279 -5.52 -7.28 10.21
C LEU A 279 -6.81 -7.70 9.52
N CYS A 280 -7.94 -7.37 10.15
CA CYS A 280 -9.27 -7.67 9.65
C CYS A 280 -10.25 -6.55 10.06
N TYR A 281 -11.43 -6.53 9.45
CA TYR A 281 -12.59 -5.87 10.02
C TYR A 281 -13.34 -6.78 10.98
N TYR A 282 -13.91 -6.19 12.03
CA TYR A 282 -14.89 -6.81 12.90
C TYR A 282 -16.17 -5.97 12.92
N VAL A 283 -17.20 -6.48 12.23
CA VAL A 283 -18.36 -5.69 11.83
C VAL A 283 -19.63 -6.17 12.53
N TYR A 284 -20.24 -5.29 13.32
CA TYR A 284 -21.65 -5.42 13.70
C TYR A 284 -22.49 -4.65 12.69
N HIS A 285 -23.43 -5.31 12.03
CA HIS A 285 -24.22 -4.71 10.96
C HIS A 285 -25.71 -5.09 11.04
N ALA A 286 -26.57 -4.25 10.46
CA ALA A 286 -28.02 -4.42 10.52
C ALA A 286 -28.52 -5.71 9.85
N GLY A 287 -27.71 -6.29 8.97
CA GLY A 287 -27.99 -7.55 8.27
C GLY A 287 -27.54 -8.82 8.99
N GLN A 288 -26.88 -8.75 10.16
CA GLN A 288 -26.19 -9.91 10.77
C GLN A 288 -27.10 -11.01 11.34
N GLY A 289 -28.42 -10.91 11.15
CA GLY A 289 -29.36 -11.85 11.76
C GLY A 289 -29.30 -11.82 13.30
N GLY A 290 -29.76 -12.88 13.95
CA GLY A 290 -29.78 -12.99 15.41
C GLY A 290 -28.42 -13.22 16.07
N ASP A 291 -27.33 -13.17 15.30
CA ASP A 291 -25.98 -13.43 15.83
C ASP A 291 -25.57 -12.38 16.85
N SER A 292 -24.98 -12.86 17.94
CA SER A 292 -24.60 -12.01 19.08
C SER A 292 -23.21 -11.38 18.94
N TYR A 293 -22.45 -11.79 17.92
CA TYR A 293 -21.08 -11.37 17.64
C TYR A 293 -21.00 -10.67 16.28
N GLY A 294 -19.94 -9.91 16.05
CA GLY A 294 -19.66 -9.29 14.75
C GLY A 294 -19.10 -10.29 13.75
N SER A 295 -19.30 -10.02 12.47
CA SER A 295 -18.65 -10.71 11.35
C SER A 295 -17.17 -10.31 11.29
N THR A 296 -16.28 -11.26 11.07
CA THR A 296 -14.85 -10.97 10.87
C THR A 296 -14.46 -11.21 9.42
N ASP A 297 -13.92 -10.18 8.77
CA ASP A 297 -13.53 -10.22 7.36
C ASP A 297 -12.03 -9.85 7.26
N PRO A 298 -11.12 -10.78 6.88
CA PRO A 298 -9.68 -10.50 6.81
C PRO A 298 -9.35 -9.52 5.69
N TRP A 299 -8.29 -8.73 5.89
CA TRP A 299 -7.77 -7.82 4.88
C TRP A 299 -6.77 -8.54 3.97
N ASP A 300 -7.28 -9.38 3.07
CA ASP A 300 -6.48 -10.35 2.32
C ASP A 300 -6.29 -10.01 0.83
N MET A 301 -6.72 -8.84 0.38
CA MET A 301 -6.52 -8.39 -0.99
C MET A 301 -5.03 -8.19 -1.31
N ASN A 302 -4.71 -8.16 -2.61
CA ASN A 302 -3.40 -7.78 -3.15
C ASN A 302 -2.22 -8.54 -2.51
N GLY A 303 -2.35 -9.86 -2.38
CA GLY A 303 -1.30 -10.70 -1.79
C GLY A 303 -1.30 -10.67 -0.26
N ASN A 304 -2.46 -10.44 0.36
CA ASN A 304 -2.64 -10.30 1.80
C ASN A 304 -1.89 -9.09 2.38
N ALA A 305 -2.18 -7.91 1.84
CA ALA A 305 -1.61 -6.64 2.32
C ALA A 305 -1.97 -6.33 3.79
N GLY A 306 -2.99 -6.98 4.36
CA GLY A 306 -3.34 -6.88 5.78
C GLY A 306 -2.50 -7.74 6.72
N LYS A 307 -1.57 -8.57 6.21
CA LYS A 307 -0.59 -9.28 7.03
C LYS A 307 0.58 -8.36 7.33
N VAL A 308 0.67 -7.91 8.58
CA VAL A 308 1.69 -6.96 9.05
C VAL A 308 2.71 -7.66 9.95
N GLU A 309 3.96 -7.22 9.89
CA GLU A 309 5.02 -7.72 10.76
C GLU A 309 5.02 -6.96 12.09
N THR A 310 5.38 -7.66 13.16
CA THR A 310 5.65 -7.02 14.45
C THR A 310 6.91 -6.17 14.40
N GLY A 311 7.05 -5.20 15.31
CA GLY A 311 8.22 -4.33 15.37
C GLY A 311 8.26 -3.23 14.30
N LYS A 312 7.43 -3.31 13.25
CA LYS A 312 7.37 -2.36 12.14
C LYS A 312 6.20 -1.40 12.25
N TRP A 313 6.40 -0.19 11.76
CA TRP A 313 5.36 0.82 11.61
C TRP A 313 4.67 0.66 10.26
N TYR A 314 3.36 0.81 10.28
CA TYR A 314 2.50 0.87 9.11
C TYR A 314 1.63 2.13 9.21
N GLU A 315 1.29 2.74 8.09
CA GLU A 315 0.16 3.68 8.06
C GLU A 315 -1.08 2.94 7.59
N LEU A 316 -2.14 3.02 8.38
CA LEU A 316 -3.43 2.42 8.04
C LEU A 316 -4.38 3.52 7.58
N THR A 317 -5.04 3.30 6.43
CA THR A 317 -6.16 4.13 6.00
C THR A 317 -7.45 3.32 6.07
N TYR A 318 -8.46 3.84 6.76
CA TYR A 318 -9.80 3.28 6.85
C TYR A 318 -10.78 4.18 6.12
N HIS A 319 -11.66 3.60 5.33
CA HIS A 319 -12.82 4.27 4.76
C HIS A 319 -14.10 3.55 5.19
N ALA A 320 -15.10 4.34 5.60
CA ALA A 320 -16.45 3.86 5.74
C ALA A 320 -17.46 4.80 5.11
N LYS A 321 -18.45 4.20 4.46
CA LYS A 321 -19.66 4.86 3.97
C LYS A 321 -20.88 4.07 4.41
N VAL A 322 -21.82 4.73 5.09
CA VAL A 322 -23.08 4.08 5.46
C VAL A 322 -23.96 3.88 4.22
N ASN A 323 -24.67 2.76 4.18
CA ASN A 323 -25.63 2.44 3.12
C ASN A 323 -26.82 3.42 3.10
N ASP A 324 -27.50 3.53 1.97
CA ASP A 324 -28.83 4.12 1.91
C ASP A 324 -29.82 3.32 2.76
N ALA A 325 -30.79 4.01 3.36
CA ALA A 325 -31.74 3.34 4.23
C ALA A 325 -32.55 2.29 3.48
N GLY A 326 -32.45 1.04 3.94
CA GLY A 326 -33.11 -0.10 3.31
C GLY A 326 -32.24 -0.87 2.31
N GLU A 327 -31.14 -0.27 1.86
CA GLU A 327 -30.24 -0.84 0.84
C GLU A 327 -28.99 -1.49 1.46
N ASN A 328 -28.32 -2.33 0.67
CA ASN A 328 -27.05 -2.96 1.02
C ASN A 328 -25.94 -2.38 0.13
N ASN A 329 -25.70 -1.07 0.19
CA ASN A 329 -24.70 -0.35 -0.62
C ASN A 329 -23.71 0.45 0.25
N GLY A 330 -23.51 0.03 1.49
CA GLY A 330 -22.51 0.60 2.40
C GLY A 330 -21.13 0.07 2.07
N VAL A 331 -20.12 0.92 2.23
CA VAL A 331 -18.74 0.64 1.84
C VAL A 331 -17.86 0.57 3.09
N LEU A 332 -17.00 -0.44 3.14
CA LEU A 332 -15.85 -0.50 4.03
C LEU A 332 -14.62 -0.84 3.20
N GLU A 333 -13.56 -0.04 3.33
CA GLU A 333 -12.29 -0.25 2.64
C GLU A 333 -11.14 0.04 3.58
N ALA A 334 -10.02 -0.68 3.38
CA ALA A 334 -8.79 -0.44 4.13
C ALA A 334 -7.57 -0.51 3.22
N TRP A 335 -6.57 0.31 3.53
CA TRP A 335 -5.24 0.30 2.92
C TRP A 335 -4.17 0.19 4.00
N VAL A 336 -3.06 -0.46 3.63
CA VAL A 336 -1.88 -0.63 4.47
C VAL A 336 -0.69 -0.08 3.70
N ASP A 337 0.00 0.90 4.26
CA ASP A 337 1.28 1.40 3.76
C ASP A 337 2.42 0.86 4.65
N PRO A 338 3.37 0.07 4.11
CA PRO A 338 4.52 -0.44 4.85
C PRO A 338 5.60 0.61 5.12
N LEU A 339 5.45 1.84 4.60
CA LEU A 339 6.37 2.97 4.79
C LEU A 339 7.80 2.70 4.28
N ASP A 340 7.94 1.82 3.30
CA ASP A 340 9.20 1.49 2.61
C ASP A 340 9.36 2.19 1.26
N GLY A 341 8.41 3.08 0.92
CA GLY A 341 8.33 3.80 -0.34
C GLY A 341 7.45 3.12 -1.40
N SER A 342 6.86 1.94 -1.12
CA SER A 342 5.89 1.33 -2.04
C SER A 342 4.54 2.05 -2.08
N GLY A 343 4.25 2.85 -1.06
CA GLY A 343 2.97 3.52 -0.87
C GLY A 343 1.84 2.59 -0.38
N PRO A 344 0.64 3.15 -0.19
CA PRO A 344 -0.50 2.45 0.40
C PRO A 344 -1.07 1.39 -0.56
N THR A 345 -1.17 0.15 -0.08
CA THR A 345 -1.79 -0.96 -0.83
C THR A 345 -3.19 -1.24 -0.29
N LYS A 346 -4.20 -1.30 -1.16
CA LYS A 346 -5.57 -1.65 -0.78
C LYS A 346 -5.61 -3.08 -0.25
N ALA A 347 -5.97 -3.26 1.02
CA ALA A 347 -5.95 -4.54 1.72
C ALA A 347 -7.35 -5.14 1.86
N TYR A 348 -8.39 -4.31 1.77
CA TYR A 348 -9.77 -4.75 1.88
C TYR A 348 -10.73 -3.82 1.12
N GLU A 349 -11.78 -4.40 0.55
CA GLU A 349 -12.90 -3.68 -0.07
C GLU A 349 -14.16 -4.54 -0.01
N ARG A 350 -15.24 -3.93 0.47
CA ARG A 350 -16.58 -4.48 0.34
C ARG A 350 -17.61 -3.36 0.34
N ASP A 351 -18.46 -3.35 -0.68
CA ASP A 351 -19.40 -2.26 -1.00
C ASP A 351 -20.88 -2.65 -0.82
N ASN A 352 -21.13 -3.83 -0.26
CA ASN A 352 -22.48 -4.37 -0.09
C ASN A 352 -22.91 -4.49 1.39
N TRP A 353 -22.37 -3.61 2.25
CA TRP A 353 -22.74 -3.60 3.66
C TRP A 353 -24.11 -2.98 3.90
N ARG A 354 -24.81 -3.52 4.91
CA ARG A 354 -25.98 -2.88 5.51
C ARG A 354 -25.65 -2.46 6.94
N LEU A 355 -24.99 -1.32 7.08
CA LEU A 355 -24.58 -0.76 8.38
C LEU A 355 -25.77 -0.13 9.13
N ARG A 356 -26.73 0.51 8.44
CA ARG A 356 -27.92 1.15 9.02
C ARG A 356 -29.24 0.60 8.46
N LYS A 357 -30.31 0.58 9.28
CA LYS A 357 -31.68 0.25 8.83
C LYS A 357 -32.49 1.44 8.33
N SER A 358 -32.31 2.61 8.94
CA SER A 358 -33.18 3.78 8.74
C SER A 358 -32.37 5.05 8.49
N ASN A 359 -33.02 6.05 7.91
CA ASN A 359 -32.47 7.40 7.80
C ASN A 359 -32.13 7.92 9.20
N GLY A 360 -30.88 8.36 9.41
CA GLY A 360 -30.38 8.89 10.69
C GLY A 360 -29.30 8.06 11.38
N GLY A 361 -28.99 6.85 10.91
CA GLY A 361 -27.83 6.09 11.40
C GLY A 361 -26.56 6.49 10.65
N ASN A 362 -25.83 7.49 11.12
CA ASN A 362 -24.56 7.91 10.49
C ASN A 362 -23.35 7.21 11.16
N ILE A 363 -22.16 7.48 10.64
CA ILE A 363 -20.90 7.25 11.35
C ILE A 363 -20.86 8.25 12.49
N GLY A 364 -21.18 7.78 13.69
CA GLY A 364 -21.31 8.62 14.87
C GLY A 364 -19.95 9.01 15.43
N ALA A 365 -19.00 8.06 15.49
CA ALA A 365 -17.69 8.30 16.07
C ALA A 365 -16.61 7.39 15.47
N TRP A 366 -15.38 7.89 15.54
CA TRP A 366 -14.19 7.05 15.58
C TRP A 366 -14.06 6.47 17.00
N ARG A 367 -13.90 5.16 17.10
CA ARG A 367 -13.66 4.45 18.35
C ARG A 367 -12.21 4.05 18.40
N HIS A 368 -11.41 4.83 19.11
CA HIS A 368 -10.00 4.56 19.35
C HIS A 368 -9.87 3.59 20.52
N ASN A 369 -10.15 2.32 20.21
CA ASN A 369 -10.24 1.24 21.18
C ASN A 369 -9.34 0.08 20.79
N SER A 370 -8.69 -0.50 21.79
CA SER A 370 -7.89 -1.70 21.62
C SER A 370 -7.94 -2.54 22.89
N PHE A 371 -8.08 -3.86 22.74
CA PHE A 371 -8.13 -4.84 23.83
C PHE A 371 -7.96 -6.27 23.28
N PHE A 372 -7.37 -7.18 24.06
CA PHE A 372 -7.48 -8.62 23.81
C PHE A 372 -8.90 -9.08 24.14
N GLY A 373 -9.56 -9.75 23.19
CA GLY A 373 -11.04 -9.84 23.18
C GLY A 373 -11.57 -11.23 22.87
N GLY A 374 -12.89 -11.35 22.68
CA GLY A 374 -13.50 -12.61 22.21
C GLY A 374 -13.52 -13.77 23.21
N GLY A 375 -13.09 -13.54 24.46
CA GLY A 375 -12.87 -14.61 25.43
C GLY A 375 -11.40 -14.93 25.66
N TRP A 376 -10.48 -14.19 25.05
CA TRP A 376 -9.03 -14.45 25.09
C TRP A 376 -8.32 -13.43 25.96
N TYR A 377 -7.19 -13.86 26.52
CA TYR A 377 -6.31 -13.04 27.34
C TYR A 377 -5.05 -12.67 26.57
N SER A 378 -4.35 -11.62 27.01
CA SER A 378 -2.99 -11.40 26.50
C SER A 378 -2.08 -12.52 27.04
N PRO A 379 -1.29 -13.20 26.20
CA PRO A 379 -0.37 -14.26 26.64
C PRO A 379 0.86 -13.76 27.40
N GLN A 380 1.09 -12.45 27.39
CA GLN A 380 2.21 -11.78 28.03
C GLN A 380 1.89 -10.29 28.18
N ASP A 381 2.67 -9.59 28.98
CA ASP A 381 2.71 -8.14 28.97
C ASP A 381 3.26 -7.65 27.62
N GLN A 382 2.47 -6.85 26.91
CA GLN A 382 2.85 -6.36 25.58
C GLN A 382 2.06 -5.12 25.18
N SER A 383 2.57 -4.40 24.20
CA SER A 383 1.94 -3.18 23.71
C SER A 383 1.68 -3.18 22.20
N LEU A 384 0.69 -2.41 21.79
CA LEU A 384 0.64 -1.88 20.43
C LEU A 384 0.61 -0.36 20.47
N PHE A 385 1.30 0.25 19.52
CA PHE A 385 1.54 1.68 19.44
C PHE A 385 0.76 2.28 18.28
N VAL A 386 0.23 3.48 18.50
CA VAL A 386 -0.45 4.28 17.49
C VAL A 386 0.02 5.72 17.57
N ASP A 387 0.01 6.39 16.42
CA ASP A 387 0.54 7.74 16.29
C ASP A 387 -0.19 8.48 15.15
N ASN A 388 -0.22 9.81 15.23
CA ASN A 388 -0.74 10.74 14.22
C ASN A 388 -2.11 10.35 13.64
N LEU A 389 -3.10 10.21 14.52
CA LEU A 389 -4.48 9.92 14.15
C LEU A 389 -5.12 11.14 13.48
N ARG A 390 -5.53 10.97 12.24
CA ARG A 390 -6.19 11.98 11.41
C ARG A 390 -7.53 11.44 10.93
N LEU A 391 -8.56 12.26 11.00
CA LEU A 391 -9.89 11.96 10.49
C LEU A 391 -10.20 12.91 9.34
N TYR A 392 -10.79 12.40 8.26
CA TYR A 392 -11.06 13.18 7.05
C TYR A 392 -12.51 13.04 6.60
N ALA A 393 -12.98 14.09 5.92
CA ALA A 393 -14.27 14.11 5.25
C ALA A 393 -14.22 13.54 3.83
N GLU A 394 -13.05 13.61 3.20
CA GLU A 394 -12.80 13.23 1.82
C GLU A 394 -11.63 12.24 1.80
N ASN A 395 -11.42 11.56 0.67
CA ASN A 395 -10.35 10.57 0.52
C ASN A 395 -8.97 11.23 0.71
N PRO A 396 -8.17 10.80 1.71
CA PRO A 396 -6.82 11.33 1.92
C PRO A 396 -5.76 10.74 0.98
N LEU A 397 -6.05 9.62 0.29
CA LEU A 397 -5.14 8.89 -0.61
C LEU A 397 -5.14 9.41 -2.04
#